data_AF-A0A3S0MNK5-F1
#
_entry.id   AF-A0A3S0MNK5-F1
#
_cell.length_a   1.000
_cell.length_b   1.000
_cell.length_c   1.000
_cell.angle_alpha   90.00
_cell.angle_beta   90.00
_cell.angle_gamma   90.00
#
_symmetry.space_group_name_H-M   'P 1'
#
loop_
_entity.id
_entity.type
_entity.pdbx_description
1 polymer ?
#
loop_
_entity_poly.entity_id
_entity_poly.type
_entity_poly.pdbx_seq_one_letter_code
_entity_poly.pdbx_strand_id
1 'polypeptide(L)'
;MADKEKLSALMDGELVDKALISELEQDQDSLQSWQNYHLIGDVMRGEAPEKPEWNIAESVALALEDEPAHSAVTQLEEHRRVESQPTPAQARKQLPAWLSQFGQVAMAACVSLAVILGVQQYGGSNPAAPEADVLPVLQTIPFAGSAEPVSLTRSSVEQTQHNDANVQEQRHRINAMLRDYELQLRLNSENAVEHSDNPETVVE
;
A
#
# COMPACT_ATOMS: atom_id res chain seq x y z
N MET A 1 29.89 6.04 25.90
CA MET A 1 30.34 6.91 24.80
C MET A 1 29.61 6.46 23.56
N ALA A 2 28.41 6.99 23.35
CA ALA A 2 27.67 6.73 22.13
C ALA A 2 28.44 7.30 20.92
N ASP A 3 28.29 6.65 19.76
CA ASP A 3 28.93 7.10 18.53
C ASP A 3 28.36 8.46 18.09
N LYS A 4 29.20 9.49 17.97
CA LYS A 4 28.79 10.84 17.56
C LYS A 4 28.12 10.90 16.18
N GLU A 5 28.44 9.95 15.32
CA GLU A 5 27.80 9.77 14.01
C GLU A 5 26.33 9.37 14.16
N LYS A 6 26.03 8.42 15.06
CA LYS A 6 24.66 7.98 15.34
C LYS A 6 23.83 9.12 15.96
N LEU A 7 24.45 9.96 16.80
CA LEU A 7 23.80 11.17 17.33
C LEU A 7 23.47 12.17 16.22
N SER A 8 24.37 12.38 15.25
CA SER A 8 24.08 13.23 14.09
C SER A 8 22.96 12.65 13.22
N ALA A 9 22.99 11.34 12.95
CA ALA A 9 21.93 10.69 12.18
C ALA A 9 20.56 10.73 12.91
N LEU A 10 20.56 10.69 14.23
CA LEU A 10 19.37 10.87 15.06
C LEU A 10 18.85 12.32 15.00
N MET A 11 19.74 13.31 15.04
CA MET A 11 19.40 14.75 14.88
C MET A 11 18.72 15.03 13.55
N ASP A 12 19.25 14.45 12.47
CA ASP A 12 18.74 14.64 11.10
C ASP A 12 17.52 13.76 10.80
N GLY A 13 17.13 12.87 11.72
CA GLY A 13 16.00 11.95 11.57
C GLY A 13 16.27 10.77 10.63
N GLU A 14 17.52 10.54 10.22
CA GLU A 14 17.92 9.43 9.35
C GLU A 14 17.92 8.08 10.10
N LEU A 15 18.21 8.09 11.41
CA LEU A 15 18.25 6.88 12.25
C LEU A 15 17.53 7.12 13.57
N VAL A 16 16.35 6.51 13.74
CA VAL A 16 15.56 6.56 14.99
C VAL A 16 15.46 5.16 15.58
N ASP A 17 16.36 4.86 16.53
CA ASP A 17 16.36 3.61 17.29
C ASP A 17 16.08 3.88 18.77
N LYS A 18 15.14 3.12 19.34
CA LYS A 18 14.78 3.20 20.76
C LYS A 18 15.95 2.81 21.66
N ALA A 19 16.79 1.87 21.22
CA ALA A 19 17.97 1.46 21.98
C ALA A 19 18.98 2.61 22.09
N LEU A 20 19.23 3.34 20.99
CA LEU A 20 20.10 4.51 20.97
C LEU A 20 19.59 5.64 21.87
N ILE A 21 18.27 5.89 21.89
CA ILE A 21 17.67 6.91 22.77
C ILE A 21 17.88 6.53 24.25
N SER A 22 17.73 5.25 24.58
CA SER A 22 17.94 4.76 25.95
C SER A 22 19.41 4.87 26.37
N GLU A 23 20.33 4.60 25.43
CA GLU A 23 21.77 4.76 25.66
C GLU A 23 22.16 6.25 25.84
N LEU A 24 21.58 7.15 25.05
CA LEU A 24 21.78 8.59 25.14
C LEU A 24 21.30 9.14 26.49
N GLU A 25 20.14 8.68 26.99
CA GLU A 25 19.60 9.12 28.28
C GLU A 25 20.56 8.82 29.45
N GLN A 26 21.31 7.72 29.36
CA GLN A 26 22.22 7.29 30.42
C GLN A 26 23.62 7.94 30.35
N ASP A 27 24.00 8.52 29.21
CA ASP A 27 25.35 9.04 28.94
C ASP A 27 25.39 10.60 28.92
N GLN A 28 25.93 11.20 29.98
CA GLN A 28 26.01 12.66 30.13
C GLN A 28 26.82 13.36 29.04
N ASP A 29 27.91 12.73 28.56
CA ASP A 29 28.76 13.29 27.49
C ASP A 29 28.00 13.32 26.15
N SER A 30 27.13 12.34 25.93
CA SER A 30 26.29 12.23 24.74
C SER A 30 25.16 13.27 24.78
N LEU A 31 24.53 13.50 25.93
CA LEU A 31 23.55 14.58 26.13
C LEU A 31 24.15 15.97 25.89
N GLN A 32 25.37 16.22 26.36
CA GLN A 32 26.09 17.46 26.10
C GLN A 32 26.40 17.63 24.61
N SER A 33 26.80 16.55 23.93
CA SER A 33 27.05 16.58 22.49
C SER A 33 25.77 16.88 21.70
N TRP A 34 24.64 16.29 22.10
CA TRP A 34 23.30 16.55 21.55
C TRP A 34 22.90 18.03 21.70
N GLN A 35 23.06 18.59 22.90
CA GLN A 35 22.78 20.01 23.17
C GLN A 35 23.64 20.92 22.27
N ASN A 36 24.93 20.63 22.16
CA ASN A 36 25.86 21.42 21.35
C ASN A 36 25.50 21.39 19.85
N TYR A 37 25.07 20.25 19.33
CA TYR A 37 24.67 20.13 17.92
C TYR A 37 23.42 20.96 17.61
N HIS A 38 22.41 20.94 18.47
CA HIS A 38 21.25 21.82 18.34
C HIS A 38 21.65 23.29 18.40
N LEU A 39 22.48 23.68 19.37
CA LEU A 39 22.95 25.06 19.51
C LEU A 39 23.71 25.54 18.26
N ILE A 40 24.62 24.72 17.73
CA ILE A 40 25.35 25.05 16.50
C ILE A 40 24.36 25.25 15.34
N GLY A 41 23.38 24.37 15.21
CA GLY A 41 22.32 24.50 14.21
C GLY A 41 21.51 25.79 14.34
N ASP A 42 21.13 26.16 15.56
CA ASP A 42 20.37 27.39 15.84
C ASP A 42 21.20 28.64 15.54
N VAL A 43 22.49 28.64 15.88
CA VAL A 43 23.43 29.71 15.50
C VAL A 43 23.55 29.82 13.98
N MET A 44 23.68 28.71 13.27
CA MET A 44 23.78 28.70 11.81
C MET A 44 22.51 29.20 11.12
N ARG A 45 21.33 28.95 11.71
CA ARG A 45 20.05 29.47 11.22
C ARG A 45 19.76 30.91 11.63
N GLY A 46 20.54 31.48 12.55
CA GLY A 46 20.27 32.80 13.13
C GLY A 46 19.10 32.79 14.14
N GLU A 47 18.76 31.62 14.66
CA GLU A 47 17.70 31.38 15.66
C GLU A 47 18.26 31.29 17.09
N ALA A 48 19.56 31.52 17.26
CA ALA A 48 20.20 31.45 18.57
C ALA A 48 19.59 32.49 19.54
N PRO A 49 19.30 32.09 20.78
CA PRO A 49 18.71 32.99 21.76
C PRO A 49 19.68 34.12 22.12
N GLU A 50 19.17 35.35 22.23
CA GLU A 50 19.96 36.53 22.61
C GLU A 50 20.59 36.39 24.01
N LYS A 51 19.96 35.59 24.88
CA LYS A 51 20.47 35.18 26.18
C LYS A 51 20.46 33.66 26.24
N PRO A 52 21.63 33.02 26.37
CA PRO A 52 21.66 31.57 26.50
C PRO A 52 21.21 31.19 27.90
N GLU A 53 19.94 30.87 28.04
CA GLU A 53 19.38 30.26 29.26
C GLU A 53 19.65 28.76 29.22
N TRP A 54 20.77 28.34 29.80
CA TRP A 54 21.29 26.97 29.70
C TRP A 54 20.47 25.92 30.46
N ASN A 55 19.46 26.30 31.23
CA ASN A 55 18.73 25.41 32.16
C ASN A 55 17.28 25.09 31.72
N ILE A 56 16.81 25.57 30.57
CA ILE A 56 15.40 25.37 30.17
C ILE A 56 15.00 23.89 30.16
N ALA A 57 15.84 23.04 29.56
CA ALA A 57 15.57 21.60 29.48
C ALA A 57 15.49 20.92 30.85
N GLU A 58 16.37 21.28 31.79
CA GLU A 58 16.38 20.73 33.16
C GLU A 58 15.18 21.23 33.97
N SER A 59 14.85 22.52 33.86
CA SER A 59 13.67 23.10 34.51
C SER A 59 12.36 22.47 34.03
N VAL A 60 12.25 22.19 32.72
CA VAL A 60 11.09 21.51 32.14
C VAL A 60 11.05 20.04 32.54
N ALA A 61 12.17 19.33 32.55
CA ALA A 61 12.24 17.94 33.00
C ALA A 61 11.78 17.80 34.47
N LEU A 62 12.21 18.72 35.34
CA LEU A 62 11.78 18.77 36.73
C LEU A 62 10.27 19.05 36.87
N ALA A 63 9.74 19.98 36.07
CA ALA A 63 8.31 20.28 36.07
C ALA A 63 7.48 19.06 35.59
N LEU A 64 7.94 18.33 34.58
CA LEU A 64 7.30 17.13 34.06
C LEU A 64 7.31 15.97 35.07
N GLU A 65 8.34 15.85 35.91
CA GLU A 65 8.40 14.83 36.96
C GLU A 65 7.35 15.07 38.06
N ASP A 66 7.00 16.33 38.32
CA ASP A 66 5.94 16.73 39.28
C ASP A 66 4.53 16.67 38.67
N GLU A 67 4.40 16.43 37.36
CA GLU A 67 3.11 16.32 36.69
C GLU A 67 2.50 14.92 36.89
N PRO A 68 1.24 14.82 37.40
CA PRO A 68 0.55 13.54 37.48
C PRO A 68 0.27 13.01 36.08
N ALA A 69 0.70 11.78 35.76
CA ALA A 69 0.55 11.17 34.44
C ALA A 69 -0.89 11.25 33.90
N HIS A 70 -1.16 12.22 33.04
CA HIS A 70 -2.44 12.38 32.35
C HIS A 70 -2.50 11.43 31.15
N SER A 71 -2.49 10.12 31.41
CA SER A 71 -2.74 9.13 30.37
C SER A 71 -4.25 9.05 30.09
N ALA A 72 -4.77 10.05 29.38
CA ALA A 72 -6.15 10.08 28.89
C ALA A 72 -6.46 8.94 27.89
N VAL A 73 -5.44 8.18 27.48
CA VAL A 73 -5.58 7.03 26.59
C VAL A 73 -6.11 5.80 27.32
N THR A 74 -5.78 5.60 28.60
CA THR A 74 -6.17 4.37 29.32
C THR A 74 -7.68 4.33 29.64
N GLN A 75 -8.34 5.48 29.85
CA GLN A 75 -9.78 5.52 30.15
C GLN A 75 -10.69 5.36 28.91
N LEU A 76 -10.15 5.56 27.70
CA LEU A 76 -10.88 5.33 26.44
C LEU A 76 -10.89 3.86 26.02
N GLU A 77 -10.00 3.02 26.57
CA GLU A 77 -9.95 1.60 26.24
C GLU A 77 -11.02 0.79 26.98
N GLU A 78 -11.35 1.14 28.22
CA GLU A 78 -12.38 0.43 29.01
C GLU A 78 -13.80 0.58 28.42
N HIS A 79 -14.04 1.64 27.66
CA HIS A 79 -15.34 1.93 27.03
C HIS A 79 -15.36 1.78 25.51
N ARG A 80 -14.24 1.38 24.88
CA ARG A 80 -14.24 1.04 23.46
C ARG A 80 -14.90 -0.32 23.29
N ARG A 81 -16.23 -0.35 23.31
CA ARG A 81 -16.97 -1.41 22.62
C ARG A 81 -16.49 -1.37 21.17
N VAL A 82 -15.65 -2.32 20.80
CA VAL A 82 -15.34 -2.61 19.41
C VAL A 82 -16.64 -3.11 18.80
N GLU A 83 -17.45 -2.18 18.30
CA GLU A 83 -18.62 -2.55 17.51
C GLU A 83 -18.09 -3.27 16.27
N SER A 84 -18.45 -4.55 16.14
CA SER A 84 -18.01 -5.37 15.03
C SER A 84 -18.46 -4.71 13.73
N GLN A 85 -17.52 -4.27 12.90
CA GLN A 85 -17.82 -3.71 11.58
C GLN A 85 -18.74 -4.69 10.85
N PRO A 86 -19.96 -4.28 10.43
CA PRO A 86 -20.87 -5.18 9.77
C PRO A 86 -20.21 -5.66 8.48
N THR A 87 -20.14 -6.98 8.32
CA THR A 87 -19.66 -7.57 7.07
C THR A 87 -20.55 -7.10 5.91
N PRO A 88 -20.02 -6.98 4.68
CA PRO A 88 -20.79 -6.48 3.54
C PRO A 88 -22.06 -7.29 3.27
N ALA A 89 -22.10 -8.57 3.68
CA ALA A 89 -23.28 -9.41 3.63
C ALA A 89 -24.39 -9.00 4.61
N GLN A 90 -24.05 -8.51 5.80
CA GLN A 90 -25.02 -8.01 6.79
C GLN A 90 -25.56 -6.63 6.39
N ALA A 91 -24.71 -5.76 5.83
CA ALA A 91 -25.14 -4.46 5.29
C ALA A 91 -26.12 -4.62 4.12
N ARG A 92 -25.89 -5.60 3.22
CA ARG A 92 -26.81 -5.92 2.11
C ARG A 92 -28.19 -6.40 2.58
N LYS A 93 -28.30 -7.06 3.75
CA LYS A 93 -29.59 -7.51 4.28
C LYS A 93 -30.51 -6.36 4.70
N GLN A 94 -29.96 -5.18 4.98
CA GLN A 94 -30.73 -4.02 5.42
C GLN A 94 -31.27 -3.16 4.27
N LEU A 95 -30.85 -3.43 3.03
CA LEU A 95 -31.30 -2.68 1.87
C LEU A 95 -32.41 -3.44 1.11
N PRO A 96 -33.50 -2.76 0.71
CA PRO A 96 -34.56 -3.40 -0.04
C PRO A 96 -34.11 -3.75 -1.47
N ALA A 97 -34.52 -4.91 -1.97
CA ALA A 97 -34.04 -5.47 -3.24
C ALA A 97 -34.31 -4.59 -4.48
N TRP A 98 -35.26 -3.65 -4.43
CA TRP A 98 -35.53 -2.71 -5.52
C TRP A 98 -34.43 -1.65 -5.67
N LEU A 99 -33.67 -1.36 -4.60
CA LEU A 99 -32.62 -0.34 -4.61
C LEU A 99 -31.38 -0.78 -5.40
N SER A 100 -31.05 -2.07 -5.38
CA SER A 100 -29.94 -2.62 -6.17
C SER A 100 -30.22 -2.56 -7.69
N GLN A 101 -31.49 -2.73 -8.08
CA GLN A 101 -31.93 -2.59 -9.47
C GLN A 101 -31.84 -1.13 -9.94
N PHE A 102 -32.23 -0.18 -9.08
CA PHE A 102 -32.05 1.25 -9.36
C PHE A 102 -30.57 1.62 -9.51
N GLY A 103 -29.69 1.07 -8.66
CA GLY A 103 -28.24 1.30 -8.76
C GLY A 103 -27.64 0.84 -10.10
N GLN A 104 -28.07 -0.31 -10.62
CA GLN A 104 -27.61 -0.81 -11.93
C GLN A 104 -28.08 0.09 -13.09
N VAL A 105 -29.36 0.48 -13.08
CA VAL A 105 -29.93 1.38 -14.10
C VAL A 105 -29.27 2.76 -14.02
N ALA A 106 -29.04 3.28 -12.81
CA ALA A 106 -28.40 4.58 -12.60
C ALA A 106 -26.96 4.59 -13.14
N MET A 107 -26.16 3.55 -12.86
CA MET A 107 -24.79 3.46 -13.38
C MET A 107 -24.76 3.43 -14.92
N ALA A 108 -25.61 2.60 -15.54
CA ALA A 108 -25.71 2.55 -16.99
C ALA A 108 -26.15 3.91 -17.58
N ALA A 109 -27.18 4.54 -17.00
CA ALA A 109 -27.67 5.85 -17.43
C ALA A 109 -26.62 6.96 -17.28
N CYS A 110 -25.85 6.98 -16.18
CA CYS A 110 -24.77 7.94 -15.96
C CYS A 110 -23.66 7.78 -16.99
N VAL A 111 -23.24 6.55 -17.29
CA VAL A 111 -22.21 6.28 -18.32
C VAL A 111 -22.74 6.69 -19.70
N SER A 112 -23.97 6.34 -20.05
CA SER A 112 -24.58 6.76 -21.33
C SER A 112 -24.72 8.28 -21.43
N LEU A 113 -25.14 8.96 -20.37
CA LEU A 113 -25.24 10.42 -20.33
C LEU A 113 -23.86 11.07 -20.47
N ALA A 114 -22.83 10.55 -19.79
CA ALA A 114 -21.46 11.05 -19.92
C ALA A 114 -20.90 10.86 -21.34
N VAL A 115 -21.22 9.74 -22.00
CA VAL A 115 -20.83 9.51 -23.41
C VAL A 115 -21.56 10.47 -24.35
N ILE A 116 -22.87 10.65 -24.20
CA ILE A 116 -23.68 11.52 -25.05
C ILE A 116 -23.26 12.99 -24.91
N LEU A 117 -23.04 13.47 -23.69
CA LEU A 117 -22.59 14.84 -23.43
C LEU A 117 -21.10 15.03 -23.76
N GLY A 118 -20.26 14.01 -23.50
CA GLY A 118 -18.82 14.05 -23.75
C GLY A 118 -18.47 14.08 -25.24
N VAL A 119 -19.25 13.44 -26.10
CA VAL A 119 -18.95 13.38 -27.55
C VAL A 119 -19.11 14.75 -28.23
N GLN A 120 -19.96 15.64 -27.71
CA GLN A 120 -20.10 16.99 -28.24
C GLN A 120 -18.95 17.91 -27.84
N GLN A 121 -18.41 17.76 -26.63
CA GLN A 121 -17.34 18.63 -26.13
C GLN A 121 -15.97 18.34 -26.75
N TYR A 122 -15.78 17.16 -27.34
CA TYR A 122 -14.52 16.80 -28.03
C TYR A 122 -14.61 16.87 -29.57
N GLY A 123 -15.79 17.08 -30.16
CA GLY A 123 -16.02 17.07 -31.62
C GLY A 123 -16.58 18.36 -32.24
N GLY A 124 -16.61 19.47 -31.49
CA GLY A 124 -17.36 20.69 -31.84
C GLY A 124 -16.54 21.86 -32.39
N SER A 125 -15.68 21.67 -33.39
CA SER A 125 -15.26 22.78 -34.26
C SER A 125 -14.81 22.30 -35.65
N ASN A 126 -15.76 22.00 -36.55
CA ASN A 126 -15.75 22.36 -37.97
C ASN A 126 -16.87 21.62 -38.74
N PRO A 127 -17.92 22.29 -39.27
CA PRO A 127 -19.00 21.63 -40.02
C PRO A 127 -18.66 21.36 -41.50
N ALA A 128 -17.38 21.33 -41.89
CA ALA A 128 -16.97 21.32 -43.29
C ALA A 128 -15.68 20.51 -43.57
N ALA A 129 -15.61 19.25 -43.14
CA ALA A 129 -14.58 18.32 -43.62
C ALA A 129 -15.14 16.88 -43.70
N PRO A 130 -14.88 16.14 -44.79
CA PRO A 130 -15.40 14.80 -44.96
C PRO A 130 -14.68 13.81 -44.06
N GLU A 131 -15.46 12.86 -43.55
CA GLU A 131 -15.08 11.61 -42.89
C GLU A 131 -13.80 10.99 -43.49
N ALA A 132 -12.68 11.09 -42.77
CA ALA A 132 -11.49 10.29 -43.02
C ALA A 132 -10.73 10.08 -41.70
N ASP A 133 -11.10 8.99 -41.04
CA ASP A 133 -10.27 8.07 -40.24
C ASP A 133 -8.82 8.55 -39.95
N VAL A 134 -8.62 9.31 -38.87
CA VAL A 134 -7.27 9.58 -38.32
C VAL A 134 -7.21 9.05 -36.88
N LEU A 135 -6.44 7.99 -36.73
CA LEU A 135 -6.24 7.28 -35.46
C LEU A 135 -4.94 7.78 -34.83
N PRO A 136 -4.92 8.16 -33.54
CA PRO A 136 -3.72 8.66 -32.90
C PRO A 136 -2.73 7.52 -32.67
N VAL A 137 -1.48 7.68 -33.16
CA VAL A 137 -0.38 6.74 -32.89
C VAL A 137 0.26 7.10 -31.55
N LEU A 138 0.25 6.16 -30.60
CA LEU A 138 0.94 6.30 -29.32
C LEU A 138 2.42 5.92 -29.52
N GLN A 139 3.34 6.85 -29.28
CA GLN A 139 4.79 6.58 -29.21
C GLN A 139 5.19 6.27 -27.76
N THR A 140 5.64 5.05 -27.48
CA THR A 140 6.31 4.70 -26.23
C THR A 140 7.72 4.19 -26.52
N ILE A 141 8.71 4.73 -25.82
CA ILE A 141 10.11 4.27 -25.85
C ILE A 141 10.25 3.24 -24.73
N PRO A 142 10.62 1.98 -25.01
CA PRO A 142 10.77 0.96 -23.96
C PRO A 142 12.18 1.02 -23.37
N PHE A 143 12.28 1.15 -22.04
CA PHE A 143 13.53 0.92 -21.31
C PHE A 143 13.45 -0.44 -20.60
N ALA A 144 14.20 -1.41 -21.16
CA ALA A 144 14.67 -2.68 -20.57
C ALA A 144 13.69 -3.54 -19.75
N GLY A 145 13.20 -4.63 -20.37
CA GLY A 145 12.53 -5.75 -19.68
C GLY A 145 11.70 -6.58 -20.68
N SER A 146 11.71 -7.91 -20.57
CA SER A 146 11.27 -8.89 -21.59
C SER A 146 9.96 -8.55 -22.33
N ALA A 147 10.03 -8.63 -23.66
CA ALA A 147 8.90 -8.51 -24.56
C ALA A 147 8.04 -9.78 -24.55
N GLU A 148 6.83 -9.69 -24.01
CA GLU A 148 5.72 -10.54 -24.46
C GLU A 148 4.93 -9.75 -25.53
N PRO A 149 4.89 -10.22 -26.78
CA PRO A 149 4.18 -9.50 -27.84
C PRO A 149 2.67 -9.60 -27.62
N VAL A 150 2.06 -8.52 -27.14
CA VAL A 150 0.60 -8.34 -27.15
C VAL A 150 0.20 -7.85 -28.55
N SER A 151 -0.02 -8.80 -29.46
CA SER A 151 -0.49 -8.51 -30.81
C SER A 151 -1.96 -8.06 -30.79
N LEU A 152 -2.21 -6.78 -30.55
CA LEU A 152 -3.48 -6.13 -30.88
C LEU A 152 -3.45 -5.69 -32.35
N THR A 153 -3.61 -6.63 -33.27
CA THR A 153 -3.90 -6.31 -34.68
C THR A 153 -5.41 -6.12 -34.86
N ARG A 154 -5.79 -5.06 -35.58
CA ARG A 154 -7.17 -4.63 -35.88
C ARG A 154 -8.01 -5.61 -36.72
N SER A 155 -7.66 -6.89 -36.78
CA SER A 155 -8.42 -7.93 -37.47
C SER A 155 -9.53 -8.54 -36.60
N SER A 156 -9.67 -8.12 -35.34
CA SER A 156 -10.60 -8.71 -34.36
C SER A 156 -12.09 -8.54 -34.70
N VAL A 157 -12.48 -7.66 -35.62
CA VAL A 157 -13.89 -7.38 -35.90
C VAL A 157 -14.51 -8.36 -36.91
N GLU A 158 -13.71 -9.03 -37.75
CA GLU A 158 -14.19 -10.08 -38.66
C GLU A 158 -14.03 -11.51 -38.13
N GLN A 159 -13.25 -11.71 -37.05
CA GLN A 159 -12.86 -13.04 -36.58
C GLN A 159 -13.54 -13.46 -35.27
N THR A 160 -14.69 -12.89 -34.93
CA THR A 160 -15.45 -13.29 -33.74
C THR A 160 -16.11 -14.67 -33.91
N GLN A 161 -16.40 -15.13 -35.14
CA GLN A 161 -17.00 -16.46 -35.35
C GLN A 161 -16.00 -17.64 -35.31
N HIS A 162 -14.71 -17.40 -35.53
CA HIS A 162 -13.69 -18.46 -35.51
C HIS A 162 -12.89 -18.56 -34.19
N ASN A 163 -13.10 -17.62 -33.25
CA ASN A 163 -12.36 -17.57 -31.99
C ASN A 163 -13.04 -18.32 -30.83
N ASP A 164 -14.33 -18.66 -30.92
CA ASP A 164 -15.02 -19.42 -29.86
C ASP A 164 -14.37 -20.80 -29.62
N ALA A 165 -13.95 -21.49 -30.70
CA ALA A 165 -13.28 -22.78 -30.59
C ALA A 165 -11.90 -22.65 -29.91
N ASN A 166 -11.15 -21.58 -30.21
CA ASN A 166 -9.84 -21.34 -29.61
C ASN A 166 -9.97 -20.97 -28.12
N VAL A 167 -10.97 -20.15 -27.77
CA VAL A 167 -11.29 -19.80 -26.37
C VAL A 167 -11.73 -21.03 -25.58
N GLN A 168 -12.50 -21.94 -26.19
CA GLN A 168 -12.89 -23.21 -25.57
C GLN A 168 -11.69 -24.15 -25.37
N GLU A 169 -10.78 -24.25 -26.34
CA GLU A 169 -9.53 -25.00 -26.18
C GLU A 169 -8.65 -24.42 -25.08
N GLN A 170 -8.51 -23.09 -25.01
CA GLN A 170 -7.78 -22.43 -23.92
C GLN A 170 -8.39 -22.74 -22.56
N ARG A 171 -9.73 -22.68 -22.45
CA ARG A 171 -10.44 -23.06 -21.21
C ARG A 171 -10.24 -24.52 -20.85
N HIS A 172 -10.22 -25.43 -21.83
CA HIS A 172 -9.94 -26.85 -21.60
C HIS A 172 -8.50 -27.08 -21.13
N ARG A 173 -7.53 -26.40 -21.73
CA ARG A 173 -6.11 -26.49 -21.32
C ARG A 173 -5.91 -25.96 -19.90
N ILE A 174 -6.51 -24.82 -19.56
CA ILE A 174 -6.46 -24.25 -18.21
C ILE A 174 -7.11 -25.20 -17.19
N ASN A 175 -8.26 -25.79 -17.51
CA ASN A 175 -8.93 -26.71 -16.61
C ASN A 175 -8.12 -27.99 -16.36
N ALA A 176 -7.44 -28.51 -17.40
CA ALA A 176 -6.55 -29.65 -17.28
C ALA A 176 -5.33 -29.34 -16.39
N MET A 177 -4.68 -28.19 -16.62
CA MET A 177 -3.54 -27.73 -15.84
C MET A 177 -3.90 -27.55 -14.36
N LEU A 178 -5.08 -26.99 -14.07
CA LEU A 178 -5.52 -26.80 -12.68
C LEU A 178 -5.71 -28.13 -11.94
N ARG A 179 -6.28 -29.14 -12.61
CA ARG A 179 -6.46 -30.48 -12.03
C ARG A 179 -5.14 -31.19 -11.79
N ASP A 180 -4.18 -31.03 -12.70
CA ASP A 180 -2.84 -31.61 -12.55
C ASP A 180 -2.09 -30.97 -11.38
N TYR A 181 -2.20 -29.64 -11.24
CA TYR A 181 -1.62 -28.92 -10.11
C TYR A 181 -2.19 -29.37 -8.76
N GLU A 182 -3.51 -29.57 -8.66
CA GLU A 182 -4.13 -30.12 -7.45
C GLU A 182 -3.65 -31.55 -7.13
N LEU A 183 -3.43 -32.39 -8.14
CA LEU A 183 -2.88 -33.73 -7.96
C LEU A 183 -1.43 -33.67 -7.49
N GLN A 184 -0.62 -32.78 -8.07
CA GLN A 184 0.78 -32.60 -7.67
C GLN A 184 0.89 -32.13 -6.22
N LEU A 185 0.01 -31.24 -5.78
CA LEU A 185 -0.09 -30.84 -4.38
C LEU A 185 -0.43 -32.02 -3.48
N ARG A 186 -1.37 -32.89 -3.88
CA ARG A 186 -1.73 -34.09 -3.11
C ARG A 186 -0.58 -35.09 -3.04
N LEU A 187 0.05 -35.44 -4.16
CA LEU A 187 1.17 -36.36 -4.19
C LEU A 187 2.36 -35.81 -3.39
N ASN A 188 2.67 -34.52 -3.50
CA ASN A 188 3.74 -33.92 -2.70
C ASN A 188 3.38 -33.86 -1.22
N SER A 189 2.11 -33.59 -0.88
CA SER A 189 1.63 -33.66 0.51
C SER A 189 1.65 -35.08 1.08
N GLU A 190 1.40 -36.11 0.27
CA GLU A 190 1.41 -37.52 0.68
C GLU A 190 2.83 -38.06 0.82
N ASN A 191 3.75 -37.69 -0.09
CA ASN A 191 5.20 -37.96 0.07
C ASN A 191 5.79 -37.27 1.31
N ALA A 192 5.30 -36.08 1.67
CA ALA A 192 5.71 -35.41 2.90
C ALA A 192 5.21 -36.13 4.17
N VAL A 193 4.13 -36.92 4.08
CA VAL A 193 3.60 -37.72 5.20
C VAL A 193 4.32 -39.08 5.28
N GLU A 194 4.57 -39.78 4.16
CA GLU A 194 5.27 -41.08 4.19
C GLU A 194 6.75 -40.97 4.62
N HIS A 195 7.43 -39.85 4.38
CA HIS A 195 8.82 -39.65 4.84
C HIS A 195 8.94 -39.29 6.34
N SER A 196 7.82 -39.21 7.06
CA SER A 196 7.78 -38.87 8.49
C SER A 196 7.52 -40.07 9.41
N ASP A 197 7.26 -41.27 8.88
CA ASP A 197 6.81 -42.43 9.67
C ASP A 197 7.86 -43.57 9.76
N ASN A 198 9.15 -43.26 9.62
CA ASN A 198 10.18 -44.25 9.90
C ASN A 198 11.44 -43.67 10.58
N PRO A 199 11.48 -43.67 11.92
CA PRO A 199 12.73 -43.82 12.64
C PRO A 199 12.85 -45.26 13.17
N GLU A 200 13.47 -46.14 12.38
CA GLU A 200 14.27 -47.22 12.93
C GLU A 200 15.23 -46.63 13.99
N THR A 201 15.06 -47.03 15.25
CA THR A 201 16.13 -46.94 16.24
C THR A 201 16.19 -48.25 17.02
N VAL A 202 16.93 -49.20 16.43
CA VAL A 202 17.58 -50.31 17.14
C VAL A 202 18.70 -49.72 17.99
N VAL A 203 18.65 -49.87 19.31
CA VAL A 203 19.86 -49.91 20.15
C VAL A 203 19.60 -50.84 21.35
N GLU A 204 20.37 -51.95 21.38
CA GLU A 204 20.65 -52.77 22.57
C GLU A 204 21.47 -51.99 23.61
#